data_AF-A0AAU1I720-F1
#
_entry.id   AF-A0AAU1I720-F1
#
_cell.length_a   1.000
_cell.length_b   1.000
_cell.length_c   1.000
_cell.angle_alpha   90.00
_cell.angle_beta   90.00
_cell.angle_gamma   90.00
#
_symmetry.space_group_name_H-M   'P 1'
#
loop_
_entity.id
_entity.type
_entity.pdbx_description
1 polymer ?
#
loop_
_entity_poly.entity_id
_entity_poly.type
_entity_poly.pdbx_seq_one_letter_code
_entity_poly.pdbx_strand_id
1 'polypeptide(L)'
;MSNALAIAHVTQALSLLLASHVGSEFDEAVKVEPRKPPAEAPDHPTINVFLYQVTPNTSMRNNDLPTRASDGTLVKRPAAALDLHYLITAYGDETTLVGQRLIGSVVRTLHEIPILPKDVIEETGHLPHLVGSDLAEAAQRVRFTPTVMDIDETSKLWGMLHQTPYSLSVVYQAALVLIDGRQTPVPAKPVERTDVRVLPFGAPGAPVPPGGESRVEAPSTTVAPAAVDKAVSAEPGLPVSDAAKKTTKAPAKTVAKAPARARKTARASKPPQPEPRKGTEG
;
A
#
# COMPACT_ATOMS: atom_id res chain seq x y z
N MET A 1 -18.76 6.46 -2.95
CA MET A 1 -18.57 5.12 -2.33
C MET A 1 -18.01 4.18 -3.40
N SER A 2 -17.80 2.89 -3.14
CA SER A 2 -17.52 1.95 -4.24
C SER A 2 -18.13 0.56 -4.03
N ASN A 3 -19.06 0.19 -4.92
CA ASN A 3 -19.91 -1.00 -4.82
C ASN A 3 -19.36 -2.22 -5.59
N ALA A 4 -20.13 -3.31 -5.63
CA ALA A 4 -19.72 -4.57 -6.26
C ALA A 4 -19.41 -4.47 -7.77
N LEU A 5 -19.90 -3.44 -8.48
CA LEU A 5 -19.58 -3.21 -9.89
C LEU A 5 -18.17 -2.63 -10.09
N ALA A 6 -17.50 -2.16 -9.03
CA ALA A 6 -16.19 -1.51 -9.11
C ALA A 6 -15.13 -2.33 -9.85
N ILE A 7 -15.10 -3.67 -9.72
CA ILE A 7 -14.13 -4.53 -10.43
C ILE A 7 -14.36 -4.49 -11.96
N ALA A 8 -15.61 -4.65 -12.39
CA ALA A 8 -15.97 -4.58 -13.80
C ALA A 8 -15.73 -3.17 -14.36
N HIS A 9 -16.05 -2.15 -13.56
CA HIS A 9 -15.86 -0.74 -13.92
C HIS A 9 -14.37 -0.37 -14.08
N VAL A 10 -13.48 -0.79 -13.17
CA VAL A 10 -12.02 -0.61 -13.32
C VAL A 10 -11.51 -1.32 -14.58
N THR A 11 -12.00 -2.52 -14.87
CA THR A 11 -11.57 -3.30 -16.05
C THR A 11 -11.98 -2.61 -17.36
N GLN A 12 -13.21 -2.09 -17.42
CA GLN A 12 -13.75 -1.38 -18.58
C GLN A 12 -13.16 0.02 -18.74
N ALA A 13 -12.88 0.72 -17.65
CA ALA A 13 -12.19 2.01 -17.66
C ALA A 13 -10.71 1.86 -18.09
N LEU A 14 -10.05 0.76 -17.72
CA LEU A 14 -8.72 0.41 -18.24
C LEU A 14 -8.74 0.11 -19.74
N SER A 15 -9.73 -0.63 -20.26
CA SER A 15 -9.82 -0.87 -21.71
C SER A 15 -10.12 0.41 -22.50
N LEU A 16 -10.95 1.31 -21.99
CA LEU A 16 -11.19 2.62 -22.61
C LEU A 16 -9.94 3.53 -22.57
N LEU A 17 -9.23 3.57 -21.44
CA LEU A 17 -7.97 4.32 -21.31
C LEU A 17 -6.94 3.89 -22.35
N LEU A 18 -6.80 2.58 -22.59
CA LEU A 18 -5.89 2.06 -23.62
C LEU A 18 -6.41 2.32 -25.03
N ALA A 19 -7.71 2.15 -25.29
CA ALA A 19 -8.30 2.40 -26.62
C ALA A 19 -8.12 3.86 -27.07
N SER A 20 -8.31 4.81 -26.16
CA SER A 20 -8.21 6.26 -26.44
C SER A 20 -6.78 6.76 -26.70
N HIS A 21 -5.75 6.08 -26.18
CA HIS A 21 -4.35 6.53 -26.29
C HIS A 21 -3.52 5.70 -27.28
N VAL A 22 -3.77 4.39 -27.41
CA VAL A 22 -3.02 3.54 -28.33
C VAL A 22 -3.47 3.77 -29.79
N GLY A 23 -4.78 3.98 -30.02
CA GLY A 23 -5.35 4.05 -31.36
C GLY A 23 -4.83 5.18 -32.26
N SER A 24 -4.28 6.27 -31.69
CA SER A 24 -3.71 7.39 -32.44
C SER A 24 -2.31 7.16 -33.01
N GLU A 25 -1.67 6.02 -32.71
CA GLU A 25 -0.25 5.74 -33.04
C GLU A 25 -0.06 4.69 -34.15
N PHE A 26 -1.17 4.23 -34.75
CA PHE A 26 -1.22 3.16 -35.75
C PHE A 26 -2.15 3.57 -36.89
N ASP A 27 -1.76 3.22 -38.12
CA ASP A 27 -2.55 3.48 -39.33
C ASP A 27 -3.79 2.56 -39.45
N GLU A 28 -3.93 1.60 -38.54
CA GLU A 28 -4.96 0.55 -38.52
C GLU A 28 -5.73 0.57 -37.18
N ALA A 29 -7.02 0.23 -37.23
CA ALA A 29 -7.93 0.36 -36.10
C ALA A 29 -7.66 -0.66 -34.98
N VAL A 30 -6.83 -0.27 -34.01
CA VAL A 30 -6.52 -1.08 -32.83
C VAL A 30 -7.76 -1.34 -31.98
N LYS A 31 -8.10 -2.61 -31.80
CA LYS A 31 -9.22 -3.05 -30.96
C LYS A 31 -8.76 -3.33 -29.53
N VAL A 32 -9.53 -2.92 -28.52
CA VAL A 32 -9.24 -3.25 -27.11
C VAL A 32 -10.42 -3.97 -26.48
N GLU A 33 -10.23 -5.21 -26.03
CA GLU A 33 -11.30 -6.05 -25.47
C GLU A 33 -11.01 -6.47 -24.00
N PRO A 34 -11.91 -6.21 -23.03
CA PRO A 34 -11.76 -6.63 -21.64
C PRO A 34 -12.15 -8.09 -21.44
N ARG A 35 -11.37 -9.02 -21.99
CA ARG A 35 -11.67 -10.46 -22.08
C ARG A 35 -10.45 -11.34 -21.82
N LYS A 36 -10.69 -12.64 -21.64
CA LYS A 36 -9.61 -13.65 -21.72
C LYS A 36 -8.97 -13.65 -23.13
N PRO A 37 -7.66 -13.94 -23.24
CA PRO A 37 -7.00 -14.15 -24.52
C PRO A 37 -7.78 -15.13 -25.42
N PRO A 38 -7.93 -14.86 -26.72
CA PRO A 38 -8.63 -15.74 -27.66
C PRO A 38 -7.75 -16.94 -28.04
N ALA A 39 -8.36 -18.11 -28.25
CA ALA A 39 -7.64 -19.34 -28.62
C ALA A 39 -6.98 -19.25 -30.02
N GLU A 40 -7.56 -18.44 -30.90
CA GLU A 40 -7.12 -18.14 -32.25
C GLU A 40 -6.71 -16.66 -32.30
N ALA A 41 -5.61 -16.34 -32.99
CA ALA A 41 -5.10 -14.98 -33.08
C ALA A 41 -6.02 -14.13 -33.97
N PRO A 42 -6.46 -12.92 -33.55
CA PRO A 42 -7.26 -12.05 -34.40
C PRO A 42 -6.46 -11.54 -35.61
N ASP A 43 -7.10 -11.49 -36.79
CA ASP A 43 -6.51 -10.96 -38.04
C ASP A 43 -6.20 -9.44 -38.00
N HIS A 44 -6.56 -8.75 -36.92
CA HIS A 44 -6.49 -7.30 -36.77
C HIS A 44 -5.80 -6.91 -35.44
N PRO A 45 -5.08 -5.77 -35.39
CA PRO A 45 -4.38 -5.32 -34.19
C PRO A 45 -5.30 -5.28 -32.96
N THR A 46 -5.03 -6.14 -31.98
CA THR A 46 -5.93 -6.36 -30.85
C THR A 46 -5.18 -6.43 -29.53
N ILE A 47 -5.63 -5.66 -28.54
CA ILE A 47 -5.18 -5.73 -27.15
C ILE A 47 -6.29 -6.40 -26.32
N ASN A 48 -5.98 -7.47 -25.59
CA ASN A 48 -6.90 -8.04 -24.61
C ASN A 48 -6.45 -7.71 -23.19
N VAL A 49 -7.38 -7.21 -22.37
CA VAL A 49 -7.17 -6.87 -20.95
C VAL A 49 -7.83 -7.94 -20.09
N PHE A 50 -7.02 -8.86 -19.55
CA PHE A 50 -7.51 -10.04 -18.82
C PHE A 50 -7.22 -9.93 -17.32
N LEU A 51 -8.28 -9.84 -16.50
CA LEU A 51 -8.20 -9.96 -15.05
C LEU A 51 -7.99 -11.43 -14.66
N TYR A 52 -6.75 -11.82 -14.36
CA TYR A 52 -6.42 -13.22 -14.05
C TYR A 52 -6.42 -13.55 -12.55
N GLN A 53 -6.22 -12.55 -11.68
CA GLN A 53 -6.17 -12.75 -10.24
C GLN A 53 -6.69 -11.52 -9.48
N VAL A 54 -7.36 -11.78 -8.35
CA VAL A 54 -7.80 -10.76 -7.38
C VAL A 54 -7.23 -11.14 -6.01
N THR A 55 -6.57 -10.19 -5.33
CA THR A 55 -5.96 -10.43 -4.01
C THR A 55 -6.36 -9.36 -3.00
N PRO A 56 -6.54 -9.68 -1.71
CA PRO A 56 -6.74 -8.66 -0.67
C PRO A 56 -5.52 -7.74 -0.55
N ASN A 57 -5.73 -6.42 -0.57
CA ASN A 57 -4.63 -5.46 -0.50
C ASN A 57 -3.96 -5.51 0.88
N THR A 58 -2.66 -5.80 0.88
CA THR A 58 -1.92 -6.08 2.12
C THR A 58 -1.85 -4.88 3.07
N SER A 59 -1.89 -3.64 2.56
CA SER A 59 -1.82 -2.41 3.37
C SER A 59 -3.16 -2.01 3.99
N MET A 60 -4.28 -2.24 3.31
CA MET A 60 -5.61 -1.78 3.76
C MET A 60 -6.56 -2.89 4.24
N ARG A 61 -6.20 -4.18 4.10
CA ARG A 61 -7.03 -5.35 4.54
C ARG A 61 -7.53 -5.36 5.99
N ASN A 62 -6.92 -4.59 6.89
CA ASN A 62 -7.30 -4.48 8.31
C ASN A 62 -7.95 -3.12 8.65
N ASN A 63 -8.10 -2.22 7.69
CA ASN A 63 -8.44 -0.81 7.94
C ASN A 63 -9.91 -0.63 8.39
N ASP A 64 -10.81 -1.55 8.11
CA ASP A 64 -12.23 -1.47 8.50
C ASP A 64 -12.53 -2.06 9.89
N LEU A 65 -11.60 -2.79 10.50
CA LEU A 65 -11.79 -3.43 11.80
C LEU A 65 -11.59 -2.46 12.99
N PRO A 66 -12.41 -2.57 14.07
CA PRO A 66 -13.61 -3.39 14.19
C PRO A 66 -14.81 -2.72 13.47
N THR A 67 -15.54 -3.50 12.67
CA THR A 67 -16.73 -3.03 11.95
C THR A 67 -17.98 -2.95 12.83
N ARG A 68 -18.05 -3.78 13.88
CA ARG A 68 -19.19 -3.88 14.82
C ARG A 68 -18.77 -3.68 16.27
N ALA A 69 -19.69 -3.14 17.06
CA ALA A 69 -19.58 -3.10 18.53
C ALA A 69 -19.97 -4.44 19.16
N SER A 70 -19.81 -4.55 20.49
CA SER A 70 -20.13 -5.75 21.28
C SER A 70 -21.62 -6.11 21.31
N ASP A 71 -22.50 -5.18 20.96
CA ASP A 71 -23.94 -5.38 20.76
C ASP A 71 -24.31 -5.80 19.32
N GLY A 72 -23.32 -5.94 18.42
CA GLY A 72 -23.49 -6.25 17.01
C GLY A 72 -23.87 -5.07 16.12
N THR A 73 -24.09 -3.87 16.67
CA THR A 73 -24.37 -2.66 15.89
C THR A 73 -23.19 -2.32 14.98
N LEU A 74 -23.47 -1.77 13.80
CA LEU A 74 -22.43 -1.43 12.83
C LEU A 74 -21.86 -0.04 13.14
N VAL A 75 -20.60 -0.01 13.57
CA VAL A 75 -19.86 1.22 13.94
C VAL A 75 -19.05 1.75 12.75
N LYS A 76 -18.54 0.84 11.91
CA LYS A 76 -17.81 1.17 10.68
C LYS A 76 -18.27 0.29 9.53
N ARG A 77 -18.41 0.87 8.34
CA ARG A 77 -18.81 0.14 7.13
C ARG A 77 -17.67 -0.82 6.77
N PRO A 78 -17.94 -2.13 6.57
CA PRO A 78 -16.91 -3.05 6.11
C PRO A 78 -16.49 -2.66 4.69
N ALA A 79 -15.20 -2.72 4.41
CA ALA A 79 -14.62 -2.27 3.15
C ALA A 79 -13.52 -3.22 2.70
N ALA A 80 -13.85 -4.12 1.77
CA ALA A 80 -12.88 -5.07 1.24
C ALA A 80 -11.89 -4.33 0.32
N ALA A 81 -10.67 -4.13 0.79
CA ALA A 81 -9.59 -3.57 -0.02
C ALA A 81 -8.95 -4.67 -0.88
N LEU A 82 -8.93 -4.46 -2.19
CA LEU A 82 -8.47 -5.40 -3.21
C LEU A 82 -7.40 -4.78 -4.11
N ASP A 83 -6.51 -5.64 -4.58
CA ASP A 83 -5.63 -5.42 -5.72
C ASP A 83 -6.08 -6.36 -6.86
N LEU A 84 -6.19 -5.80 -8.07
CA LEU A 84 -6.60 -6.53 -9.27
C LEU A 84 -5.39 -6.72 -10.19
N HIS A 85 -5.11 -7.94 -10.63
CA HIS A 85 -3.96 -8.24 -11.48
C HIS A 85 -4.38 -8.51 -12.91
N TYR A 86 -3.92 -7.65 -13.82
CA TYR A 86 -4.25 -7.69 -15.24
C TYR A 86 -3.07 -8.22 -16.06
N LEU A 87 -3.36 -9.20 -16.92
CA LEU A 87 -2.50 -9.59 -18.03
C LEU A 87 -3.00 -8.83 -19.27
N ILE A 88 -2.17 -7.95 -19.82
CA ILE A 88 -2.45 -7.22 -21.05
C ILE A 88 -1.68 -7.90 -22.17
N THR A 89 -2.39 -8.46 -23.15
CA THR A 89 -1.83 -9.22 -24.28
C THR A 89 -2.04 -8.45 -25.58
N ALA A 90 -1.08 -8.51 -26.51
CA ALA A 90 -1.18 -7.84 -27.81
C ALA A 90 -1.05 -8.82 -28.98
N TYR A 91 -1.88 -8.60 -29.99
CA TYR A 91 -1.97 -9.37 -31.24
C TYR A 91 -1.90 -8.44 -32.44
N GLY A 92 -1.43 -8.95 -33.56
CA GLY A 92 -1.24 -8.26 -34.84
C GLY A 92 -0.08 -8.88 -35.61
N ASP A 93 0.20 -8.39 -36.82
CA ASP A 93 1.27 -8.92 -37.67
C ASP A 93 2.65 -8.90 -37.00
N GLU A 94 3.33 -10.05 -37.03
CA GLU A 94 4.68 -10.23 -36.52
C GLU A 94 5.73 -9.62 -37.45
N THR A 95 5.50 -9.59 -38.78
CA THR A 95 6.51 -9.13 -39.75
C THR A 95 6.77 -7.62 -39.66
N THR A 96 5.74 -6.84 -39.33
CA THR A 96 5.81 -5.41 -39.02
C THR A 96 5.85 -5.11 -37.51
N LEU A 97 6.04 -6.14 -36.68
CA LEU A 97 6.22 -6.07 -35.21
C LEU A 97 5.07 -5.39 -34.46
N VAL A 98 3.83 -5.50 -34.95
CA VAL A 98 2.65 -4.80 -34.39
C VAL A 98 2.46 -5.11 -32.91
N GLY A 99 2.50 -6.38 -32.51
CA GLY A 99 2.37 -6.77 -31.10
C GLY A 99 3.40 -6.11 -30.18
N GLN A 100 4.65 -5.94 -30.64
CA GLN A 100 5.71 -5.27 -29.87
C GLN A 100 5.47 -3.76 -29.77
N ARG A 101 5.04 -3.13 -30.88
CA ARG A 101 4.67 -1.70 -30.93
C ARG A 101 3.48 -1.41 -29.99
N LEU A 102 2.44 -2.25 -30.02
CA LEU A 102 1.26 -2.13 -29.16
C LEU A 102 1.64 -2.19 -27.69
N ILE A 103 2.47 -3.17 -27.29
CA ILE A 103 2.95 -3.28 -25.90
C ILE A 103 3.79 -2.05 -25.50
N GLY A 104 4.63 -1.51 -26.39
CA GLY A 104 5.36 -0.26 -26.15
C GLY A 104 4.42 0.93 -25.90
N SER A 105 3.34 1.05 -26.68
CA SER A 105 2.31 2.07 -26.51
C SER A 105 1.52 1.93 -25.20
N VAL A 106 1.10 0.71 -24.85
CA VAL A 106 0.46 0.37 -23.56
C VAL A 106 1.36 0.75 -22.38
N VAL A 107 2.64 0.39 -22.44
CA VAL A 107 3.61 0.69 -21.37
C VAL A 107 3.84 2.20 -21.23
N ARG A 108 3.89 2.97 -22.32
CA ARG A 108 3.89 4.44 -22.28
C ARG A 108 2.62 4.97 -21.61
N THR A 109 1.45 4.60 -22.12
CA THR A 109 0.14 5.08 -21.65
C THR A 109 -0.02 4.88 -20.14
N LEU A 110 0.30 3.69 -19.63
CA LEU A 110 0.18 3.37 -18.20
C LEU A 110 1.34 3.91 -17.34
N HIS A 111 2.42 4.41 -17.94
CA HIS A 111 3.49 5.11 -17.24
C HIS A 111 3.23 6.62 -17.13
N GLU A 112 2.64 7.22 -18.18
CA GLU A 112 2.20 8.62 -18.24
C GLU A 112 0.92 8.85 -17.43
N ILE A 113 -0.04 7.92 -17.50
CA ILE A 113 -1.33 7.96 -16.78
C ILE A 113 -1.45 6.75 -15.82
N PRO A 114 -0.63 6.68 -14.75
CA PRO A 114 -0.63 5.56 -13.81
C PRO A 114 -1.79 5.60 -12.79
N ILE A 115 -2.64 6.64 -12.82
CA ILE A 115 -3.79 6.80 -11.93
C ILE A 115 -5.02 6.94 -12.81
N LEU A 116 -6.07 6.15 -12.54
CA LEU A 116 -7.28 6.14 -13.36
C LEU A 116 -7.97 7.54 -13.34
N PRO A 117 -8.16 8.19 -14.51
CA PRO A 117 -8.84 9.48 -14.61
C PRO A 117 -10.31 9.43 -14.16
N LYS A 118 -10.95 10.57 -13.91
CA LYS A 118 -12.36 10.58 -13.40
C LYS A 118 -13.36 10.53 -14.56
N ASP A 119 -13.08 11.35 -15.56
CA ASP A 119 -13.60 11.37 -16.92
C ASP A 119 -13.75 9.96 -17.53
N VAL A 120 -12.68 9.16 -17.61
CA VAL A 120 -12.75 7.76 -18.12
C VAL A 120 -13.70 6.86 -17.30
N ILE A 121 -13.83 7.09 -15.99
CA ILE A 121 -14.79 6.36 -15.12
C ILE A 121 -16.22 6.87 -15.37
N GLU A 122 -16.42 8.18 -15.52
CA GLU A 122 -17.74 8.75 -15.80
C GLU A 122 -18.26 8.35 -17.18
N GLU A 123 -17.39 8.28 -18.19
CA GLU A 123 -17.72 7.81 -19.52
C GLU A 123 -18.11 6.32 -19.53
N THR A 124 -17.32 5.45 -18.87
CA THR A 124 -17.65 4.02 -18.79
C THR A 124 -18.84 3.71 -17.88
N GLY A 125 -19.14 4.56 -16.90
CA GLY A 125 -20.34 4.45 -16.07
C GLY A 125 -21.68 4.55 -16.82
N HIS A 126 -21.67 5.07 -18.06
CA HIS A 126 -22.85 5.09 -18.93
C HIS A 126 -23.18 3.74 -19.58
N LEU A 127 -22.29 2.75 -19.53
CA LEU A 127 -22.50 1.44 -20.16
C LEU A 127 -23.61 0.64 -19.43
N PRO A 128 -24.55 -0.02 -20.14
CA PRO A 128 -25.75 -0.63 -19.53
C PRO A 128 -25.49 -1.63 -18.39
N HIS A 129 -24.31 -2.27 -18.38
CA HIS A 129 -23.90 -3.25 -17.36
C HIS A 129 -23.07 -2.63 -16.20
N LEU A 130 -22.79 -1.33 -16.25
CA LEU A 130 -22.11 -0.56 -15.20
C LEU A 130 -22.99 0.54 -14.56
N VAL A 131 -24.22 0.73 -15.07
CA VAL A 131 -25.19 1.70 -14.54
C VAL A 131 -25.37 1.53 -13.03
N GLY A 132 -25.20 2.63 -12.30
CA GLY A 132 -25.27 2.63 -10.84
C GLY A 132 -23.96 2.22 -10.14
N SER A 133 -22.84 2.09 -10.86
CA SER A 133 -21.52 2.04 -10.25
C SER A 133 -21.08 3.43 -9.77
N ASP A 134 -20.65 3.50 -8.52
CA ASP A 134 -20.28 4.69 -7.76
C ASP A 134 -18.75 4.92 -7.72
N LEU A 135 -17.95 4.17 -8.50
CA LEU A 135 -16.48 4.22 -8.50
C LEU A 135 -15.89 5.64 -8.65
N ALA A 136 -16.56 6.54 -9.37
CA ALA A 136 -16.14 7.95 -9.50
C ALA A 136 -16.19 8.75 -8.17
N GLU A 137 -16.91 8.24 -7.17
CA GLU A 137 -16.97 8.73 -5.79
C GLU A 137 -16.10 7.90 -4.82
N ALA A 138 -15.21 7.04 -5.30
CA ALA A 138 -14.27 6.33 -4.44
C ALA A 138 -13.27 7.33 -3.83
N ALA A 139 -13.12 7.30 -2.50
CA ALA A 139 -12.22 8.22 -1.78
C ALA A 139 -10.74 8.02 -2.14
N GLN A 140 -10.39 6.82 -2.62
CA GLN A 140 -9.07 6.46 -3.12
C GLN A 140 -9.15 6.20 -4.62
N ARG A 141 -8.29 6.85 -5.41
CA ARG A 141 -8.15 6.54 -6.84
C ARG A 141 -7.34 5.27 -7.04
N VAL A 142 -7.79 4.46 -8.00
CA VAL A 142 -7.10 3.24 -8.45
C VAL A 142 -5.81 3.61 -9.18
N ARG A 143 -4.72 2.93 -8.84
CA ARG A 143 -3.39 3.15 -9.45
C ARG A 143 -2.91 1.91 -10.17
N PHE A 144 -2.58 2.03 -11.45
CA PHE A 144 -1.88 1.00 -12.21
C PHE A 144 -0.38 1.05 -11.93
N THR A 145 0.21 -0.11 -11.66
CA THR A 145 1.65 -0.28 -11.43
C THR A 145 2.12 -1.54 -12.17
N PRO A 146 3.22 -1.50 -12.93
CA PRO A 146 3.72 -2.68 -13.63
C PRO A 146 4.20 -3.73 -12.62
N THR A 147 3.83 -4.98 -12.85
CA THR A 147 4.25 -6.13 -12.07
C THR A 147 5.25 -6.94 -12.89
N VAL A 148 6.44 -7.20 -12.35
CA VAL A 148 7.39 -8.14 -12.96
C VAL A 148 6.94 -9.55 -12.63
N MET A 149 6.88 -10.41 -13.65
CA MET A 149 6.57 -11.83 -13.55
C MET A 149 7.72 -12.62 -14.16
N ASP A 150 8.16 -13.70 -13.51
CA ASP A 150 9.26 -14.52 -14.04
C ASP A 150 8.78 -15.41 -15.21
N ILE A 151 9.71 -15.95 -15.99
CA ILE A 151 9.44 -16.90 -17.09
C ILE A 151 8.68 -18.12 -16.55
N ASP A 152 9.04 -18.57 -15.36
CA ASP A 152 8.44 -19.72 -14.68
C ASP A 152 6.99 -19.45 -14.23
N GLU A 153 6.68 -18.23 -13.84
CA GLU A 153 5.33 -17.78 -13.45
C GLU A 153 4.46 -17.50 -14.67
N THR A 154 5.04 -16.85 -15.68
CA THR A 154 4.44 -16.59 -16.99
C THR A 154 4.04 -17.91 -17.66
N SER A 155 4.92 -18.91 -17.63
CA SER A 155 4.65 -20.25 -18.17
C SER A 155 3.52 -20.98 -17.43
N LYS A 156 3.35 -20.75 -16.12
CA LYS A 156 2.23 -21.30 -15.34
C LYS A 156 0.92 -20.56 -15.66
N LEU A 157 0.97 -19.23 -15.83
CA LEU A 157 -0.19 -18.40 -16.20
C LEU A 157 -0.73 -18.77 -17.59
N TRP A 158 0.13 -18.85 -18.60
CA TRP A 158 -0.23 -19.34 -19.92
C TRP A 158 -0.55 -20.84 -19.93
N GLY A 159 0.08 -21.62 -19.04
CA GLY A 159 -0.25 -23.02 -18.81
C GLY A 159 -1.73 -23.23 -18.43
N MET A 160 -2.31 -22.38 -17.58
CA MET A 160 -3.75 -22.43 -17.25
C MET A 160 -4.65 -22.10 -18.46
N LEU A 161 -4.12 -21.40 -19.47
CA LEU A 161 -4.82 -21.03 -20.70
C LEU A 161 -4.60 -22.09 -21.81
N HIS A 162 -4.63 -23.38 -21.47
CA HIS A 162 -4.32 -24.56 -22.31
C HIS A 162 -4.78 -24.57 -23.79
N GLN A 163 -5.79 -23.79 -24.16
CA GLN A 163 -6.32 -23.67 -25.53
C GLN A 163 -5.73 -22.49 -26.34
N THR A 164 -4.83 -21.69 -25.75
CA THR A 164 -4.36 -20.42 -26.33
C THR A 164 -2.83 -20.44 -26.51
N PRO A 165 -2.30 -20.09 -27.69
CA PRO A 165 -0.86 -19.96 -27.87
C PRO A 165 -0.29 -18.81 -27.03
N TYR A 166 0.93 -18.98 -26.53
CA TYR A 166 1.67 -17.91 -25.86
C TYR A 166 1.73 -16.67 -26.77
N SER A 167 1.34 -15.52 -26.22
CA SER A 167 1.28 -14.25 -26.94
C SER A 167 2.01 -13.17 -26.13
N LEU A 168 2.55 -12.14 -26.79
CA LEU A 168 3.32 -11.11 -26.09
C LEU A 168 2.44 -10.35 -25.10
N SER A 169 2.93 -10.21 -23.86
CA SER A 169 2.12 -9.68 -22.75
C SER A 169 2.92 -8.88 -21.73
N VAL A 170 2.24 -7.95 -21.05
CA VAL A 170 2.72 -7.25 -19.85
C VAL A 170 1.72 -7.40 -18.70
N VAL A 171 2.21 -7.38 -17.46
CA VAL A 171 1.39 -7.54 -16.26
C VAL A 171 1.31 -6.23 -15.49
N TYR A 172 0.10 -5.83 -15.10
CA TYR A 172 -0.16 -4.62 -14.30
C TYR A 172 -1.08 -4.92 -13.12
N GLN A 173 -0.67 -4.51 -11.92
CA GLN A 173 -1.53 -4.46 -10.75
C GLN A 173 -2.28 -3.11 -10.70
N ALA A 174 -3.61 -3.16 -10.63
CA ALA A 174 -4.45 -2.03 -10.27
C ALA A 174 -4.69 -2.07 -8.75
N ALA A 175 -4.05 -1.14 -8.03
CA ALA A 175 -4.02 -1.14 -6.58
C ALA A 175 -5.09 -0.25 -5.94
N LEU A 176 -5.56 -0.68 -4.76
CA LEU A 176 -6.56 -0.01 -3.92
C LEU A 176 -7.95 0.17 -4.57
N VAL A 177 -8.52 -0.93 -5.05
CA VAL A 177 -9.96 -1.03 -5.31
C VAL A 177 -10.67 -1.37 -4.00
N LEU A 178 -11.53 -0.49 -3.49
CA LEU A 178 -12.34 -0.75 -2.29
C LEU A 178 -13.73 -1.27 -2.70
N ILE A 179 -14.29 -2.22 -1.94
CA ILE A 179 -15.70 -2.63 -2.07
C ILE A 179 -16.41 -2.47 -0.73
N ASP A 180 -17.34 -1.50 -0.68
CA ASP A 180 -18.12 -1.07 0.46
C ASP A 180 -19.31 -1.99 0.78
N GLY A 181 -19.54 -2.23 2.07
CA GLY A 181 -20.74 -2.93 2.55
C GLY A 181 -22.03 -2.12 2.41
N ARG A 182 -23.13 -2.80 2.03
CA ARG A 182 -24.47 -2.20 1.82
C ARG A 182 -25.09 -1.52 3.05
N GLN A 183 -24.61 -1.81 4.26
CA GLN A 183 -25.15 -1.24 5.50
C GLN A 183 -24.51 0.12 5.81
N THR A 184 -25.32 1.08 6.26
CA THR A 184 -24.83 2.36 6.78
C THR A 184 -24.56 2.22 8.28
N PRO A 185 -23.39 2.62 8.78
CA PRO A 185 -23.09 2.60 10.21
C PRO A 185 -24.01 3.54 11.01
N VAL A 186 -24.26 3.17 12.26
CA VAL A 186 -24.91 4.07 13.23
C VAL A 186 -23.80 4.92 13.87
N PRO A 187 -23.89 6.27 13.86
CA PRO A 187 -22.90 7.09 14.54
C PRO A 187 -22.92 6.81 16.04
N ALA A 188 -21.72 6.67 16.63
CA ALA A 188 -21.59 6.51 18.08
C ALA A 188 -22.17 7.75 18.79
N LYS A 189 -22.80 7.52 19.96
CA LYS A 189 -23.30 8.62 20.80
C LYS A 189 -22.12 9.51 21.23
N PRO A 190 -22.29 10.86 21.30
CA PRO A 190 -21.29 11.75 21.85
C PRO A 190 -20.88 11.35 23.27
N VAL A 191 -19.59 11.50 23.60
CA VAL A 191 -19.10 11.29 24.98
C VAL A 191 -19.46 12.51 25.81
N GLU A 192 -20.51 12.41 26.63
CA GLU A 192 -21.04 13.51 27.44
C GLU A 192 -20.06 13.97 28.54
N ARG A 193 -19.27 13.04 29.10
CA ARG A 193 -18.30 13.34 30.15
C ARG A 193 -17.16 12.32 30.16
N THR A 194 -15.92 12.81 30.16
CA THR A 194 -14.72 12.04 30.49
C THR A 194 -14.37 12.27 31.96
N ASP A 195 -14.44 11.24 32.80
CA ASP A 195 -13.93 11.28 34.17
C ASP A 195 -12.61 10.50 34.24
N VAL A 196 -11.55 11.11 34.81
CA VAL A 196 -10.21 10.54 34.85
C VAL A 196 -9.69 10.62 36.29
N ARG A 197 -9.74 9.50 37.00
CA ARG A 197 -9.39 9.40 38.41
C ARG A 197 -8.00 8.80 38.59
N VAL A 198 -7.08 9.58 39.16
CA VAL A 198 -5.76 9.10 39.60
C VAL A 198 -5.81 8.89 41.11
N LEU A 199 -5.41 7.70 41.57
CA LEU A 199 -5.25 7.36 42.99
C LEU A 199 -3.83 6.82 43.20
N PRO A 200 -3.10 7.23 44.26
CA PRO A 200 -1.85 6.58 44.61
C PRO A 200 -2.11 5.17 45.14
N PHE A 201 -1.16 4.24 44.93
CA PHE A 201 -1.24 2.91 45.50
C PHE A 201 -1.35 2.98 47.04
N GLY A 202 -2.28 2.21 47.60
CA GLY A 202 -2.62 2.25 49.03
C GLY A 202 -3.77 3.21 49.40
N ALA A 203 -4.23 4.08 48.50
CA ALA A 203 -5.44 4.87 48.75
C ALA A 203 -6.71 3.98 48.77
N PRO A 204 -7.73 4.29 49.59
CA PRO A 204 -9.01 3.56 49.59
C PRO A 204 -9.65 3.53 48.20
N GLY A 205 -9.81 2.33 47.65
CA GLY A 205 -10.35 2.11 46.29
C GLY A 205 -9.33 2.22 45.14
N ALA A 206 -8.03 2.32 45.42
CA ALA A 206 -6.99 2.17 44.40
C ALA A 206 -6.85 0.69 43.97
N PRO A 207 -6.61 0.39 42.67
CA PRO A 207 -6.27 -0.97 42.23
C PRO A 207 -4.98 -1.47 42.89
N VAL A 208 -5.03 -2.67 43.47
CA VAL A 208 -3.83 -3.34 44.02
C VAL A 208 -2.95 -3.79 42.85
N PRO A 209 -1.64 -3.48 42.83
CA PRO A 209 -0.76 -3.92 41.75
C PRO A 209 -0.57 -5.45 41.80
N PRO A 210 -0.53 -6.14 40.65
CA PRO A 210 -0.32 -7.59 40.63
C PRO A 210 1.05 -7.96 41.22
N GLY A 211 1.03 -8.64 42.37
CA GLY A 211 2.22 -8.96 43.17
C GLY A 211 2.36 -8.17 44.48
N GLY A 212 1.49 -7.19 44.76
CA GLY A 212 1.44 -6.52 46.06
C GLY A 212 0.57 -7.28 47.07
N GLU A 213 1.18 -7.83 48.12
CA GLU A 213 0.43 -8.45 49.23
C GLU A 213 -0.40 -7.40 49.99
N SER A 214 -1.63 -7.75 50.35
CA SER A 214 -2.49 -6.90 51.17
C SER A 214 -2.03 -6.92 52.63
N ARG A 215 -1.17 -5.97 53.01
CA ARG A 215 -0.76 -5.77 54.40
C ARG A 215 -1.95 -5.27 55.23
N VAL A 216 -2.69 -6.21 55.84
CA VAL A 216 -3.74 -5.90 56.81
C VAL A 216 -3.12 -5.19 58.00
N GLU A 217 -3.57 -3.97 58.27
CA GLU A 217 -3.10 -3.15 59.38
C GLU A 217 -3.92 -3.48 60.63
N ALA A 218 -3.26 -3.99 61.67
CA ALA A 218 -3.87 -4.27 62.96
C ALA A 218 -3.73 -3.04 63.88
N PRO A 219 -4.76 -2.68 64.68
CA PRO A 219 -4.74 -1.46 65.47
C PRO A 219 -3.80 -1.56 66.67
N SER A 220 -2.74 -0.74 66.67
CA SER A 220 -1.90 -0.50 67.86
C SER A 220 -2.57 0.48 68.82
N THR A 221 -2.47 0.20 70.11
CA THR A 221 -3.22 0.90 71.17
C THR A 221 -2.61 2.24 71.60
N THR A 222 -3.47 3.05 72.24
CA THR A 222 -3.20 4.41 72.70
C THR A 222 -2.14 4.49 73.81
N VAL A 223 -1.16 5.39 73.65
CA VAL A 223 -0.47 6.07 74.77
C VAL A 223 -0.28 7.54 74.38
N ALA A 224 -0.49 8.45 75.33
CA ALA A 224 -0.40 9.91 75.17
C ALA A 224 0.75 10.48 76.06
N PRO A 225 1.13 11.76 75.92
CA PRO A 225 2.56 12.11 75.78
C PRO A 225 3.27 12.57 77.07
N ALA A 226 4.60 12.58 76.99
CA ALA A 226 5.49 13.34 77.88
C ALA A 226 6.53 14.09 77.04
N ALA A 227 6.88 15.32 77.46
CA ALA A 227 7.83 16.19 76.77
C ALA A 227 8.84 16.78 77.77
N VAL A 228 10.11 16.88 77.35
CA VAL A 228 11.17 17.66 78.02
C VAL A 228 12.13 18.20 76.96
N ASP A 229 12.54 19.46 77.08
CA ASP A 229 13.49 20.16 76.21
C ASP A 229 14.94 19.63 76.33
N LYS A 230 15.76 19.77 75.28
CA LYS A 230 16.63 20.96 75.05
C LYS A 230 17.71 20.67 73.98
N ALA A 231 18.21 21.72 73.32
CA ALA A 231 19.17 21.64 72.21
C ALA A 231 20.65 21.71 72.64
N VAL A 232 21.58 21.32 71.75
CA VAL A 232 22.74 22.15 71.32
C VAL A 232 23.53 21.54 70.14
N SER A 233 23.75 22.39 69.13
CA SER A 233 24.80 22.56 68.10
C SER A 233 25.83 21.49 67.65
N ALA A 234 26.09 21.56 66.32
CA ALA A 234 27.41 21.61 65.63
C ALA A 234 28.13 20.34 65.10
N GLU A 235 28.58 20.45 63.84
CA GLU A 235 29.67 19.71 63.17
C GLU A 235 31.06 20.29 63.59
N PRO A 236 32.24 19.83 63.08
CA PRO A 236 32.53 18.74 62.12
C PRO A 236 33.67 17.77 62.55
N GLY A 237 33.89 16.68 61.79
CA GLY A 237 35.10 15.84 61.96
C GLY A 237 35.23 14.58 61.08
N LEU A 238 36.21 14.60 60.17
CA LEU A 238 36.88 13.45 59.51
C LEU A 238 38.41 13.61 59.76
N PRO A 239 39.32 12.64 59.46
CA PRO A 239 39.18 11.31 58.82
C PRO A 239 39.55 10.17 59.83
N VAL A 240 40.14 8.97 59.58
CA VAL A 240 40.84 8.32 58.45
C VAL A 240 40.79 6.78 58.55
N SER A 241 40.94 6.09 57.40
CA SER A 241 41.43 4.69 57.21
C SER A 241 40.57 3.53 57.79
N ASP A 242 40.63 2.29 57.27
CA ASP A 242 41.61 1.67 56.34
C ASP A 242 41.01 0.59 55.39
N ALA A 243 41.84 0.09 54.45
CA ALA A 243 41.79 -1.17 53.69
C ALA A 243 40.41 -1.70 53.21
N ALA A 244 39.93 -1.46 51.98
CA ALA A 244 40.47 -1.76 50.63
C ALA A 244 40.39 -3.24 50.15
N LYS A 245 39.60 -3.48 49.09
CA LYS A 245 39.97 -4.39 47.98
C LYS A 245 39.39 -3.91 46.65
N LYS A 246 40.21 -3.89 45.60
CA LYS A 246 39.84 -3.47 44.22
C LYS A 246 39.66 -4.67 43.30
N THR A 247 38.74 -4.55 42.33
CA THR A 247 38.92 -4.84 40.88
C THR A 247 37.71 -4.26 40.14
N THR A 248 37.81 -3.16 39.36
CA THR A 248 38.17 -3.10 37.91
C THR A 248 37.30 -4.00 37.01
N LYS A 249 36.77 -3.56 35.85
CA LYS A 249 37.10 -2.39 35.02
C LYS A 249 35.94 -2.04 34.05
N ALA A 250 35.89 -0.79 33.58
CA ALA A 250 35.19 -0.33 32.36
C ALA A 250 36.17 0.55 31.55
N PRO A 251 35.82 1.17 30.40
CA PRO A 251 34.64 1.04 29.52
C PRO A 251 35.05 0.77 28.04
N ALA A 252 34.11 0.86 27.08
CA ALA A 252 34.33 1.50 25.77
C ALA A 252 33.03 1.69 24.97
N LYS A 253 32.94 2.79 24.18
CA LYS A 253 32.07 2.90 23.00
C LYS A 253 32.92 2.63 21.76
N THR A 254 32.33 2.10 20.69
CA THR A 254 32.94 2.12 19.35
C THR A 254 31.88 2.37 18.29
N VAL A 255 32.23 3.20 17.30
CA VAL A 255 31.32 3.66 16.22
C VAL A 255 31.37 2.67 15.05
N ALA A 256 30.20 2.21 14.59
CA ALA A 256 30.11 1.40 13.38
C ALA A 256 30.39 2.27 12.13
N LYS A 257 31.40 1.89 11.35
CA LYS A 257 31.90 2.64 10.19
C LYS A 257 31.39 2.03 8.88
N ALA A 258 30.53 2.73 8.15
CA ALA A 258 30.02 2.27 6.86
C ALA A 258 31.13 2.30 5.76
N PRO A 259 31.24 1.27 4.91
CA PRO A 259 32.17 1.27 3.79
C PRO A 259 31.58 1.99 2.56
N ALA A 260 32.17 3.11 2.16
CA ALA A 260 31.79 3.80 0.92
C ALA A 260 32.27 3.02 -0.32
N ARG A 261 31.36 2.70 -1.25
CA ARG A 261 31.69 2.00 -2.51
C ARG A 261 32.01 3.02 -3.61
N ALA A 262 33.21 2.96 -4.18
CA ALA A 262 33.73 3.99 -5.08
C ALA A 262 32.99 4.05 -6.44
N ARG A 263 32.51 5.24 -6.81
CA ARG A 263 31.89 5.53 -8.12
C ARG A 263 32.97 5.97 -9.12
N LYS A 264 33.49 5.03 -9.92
CA LYS A 264 34.36 5.37 -11.06
C LYS A 264 33.55 6.07 -12.16
N THR A 265 33.84 7.34 -12.41
CA THR A 265 33.31 8.09 -13.56
C THR A 265 34.13 7.81 -14.81
N ALA A 266 33.63 6.93 -15.69
CA ALA A 266 34.20 6.74 -17.02
C ALA A 266 33.79 7.90 -17.94
N ARG A 267 34.76 8.48 -18.65
CA ARG A 267 34.60 9.65 -19.52
C ARG A 267 34.41 9.18 -20.97
N ALA A 268 33.20 9.28 -21.50
CA ALA A 268 32.93 9.01 -22.92
C ALA A 268 33.23 10.26 -23.78
N SER A 269 33.92 10.07 -24.91
CA SER A 269 34.36 11.13 -25.83
C SER A 269 33.42 11.29 -27.03
N LYS A 270 33.27 12.54 -27.49
CA LYS A 270 32.51 12.93 -28.69
C LYS A 270 33.33 12.68 -29.97
N PRO A 271 32.77 12.01 -30.99
CA PRO A 271 33.18 12.14 -32.40
C PRO A 271 32.37 13.24 -33.13
N PRO A 272 32.81 13.71 -34.32
CA PRO A 272 32.21 14.85 -35.00
C PRO A 272 31.08 14.51 -35.99
N GLN A 273 30.38 15.57 -36.39
CA GLN A 273 29.36 15.65 -37.44
C GLN A 273 29.99 15.76 -38.84
N PRO A 274 29.37 15.20 -39.90
CA PRO A 274 29.60 15.60 -41.28
C PRO A 274 28.52 16.57 -41.79
N GLU A 275 28.91 17.53 -42.62
CA GLU A 275 27.99 18.42 -43.35
C GLU A 275 27.51 17.76 -44.67
N PRO A 276 26.27 18.01 -45.12
CA PRO A 276 25.93 17.86 -46.53
C PRO A 276 26.50 19.05 -47.32
N ARG A 277 27.42 18.76 -48.26
CA ARG A 277 27.94 19.79 -49.19
C ARG A 277 26.84 20.27 -50.15
N LYS A 278 26.98 21.49 -50.64
CA LYS A 278 26.19 22.03 -51.76
C LYS A 278 26.31 21.11 -52.99
N GLY A 279 25.18 20.82 -53.62
CA GLY A 279 25.09 20.43 -55.02
C GLY A 279 24.25 21.47 -55.75
N THR A 280 24.80 22.04 -56.83
CA THR A 280 24.11 22.91 -57.78
C THR A 280 23.95 22.17 -59.09
N GLU A 281 22.72 22.08 -59.61
CA GLU A 281 22.32 22.08 -61.03
C GLU A 281 20.86 21.60 -61.11
N GLY A 282 20.03 22.30 -61.91
CA GLY A 282 18.56 22.19 -61.93
C GLY A 282 17.91 23.56 -61.89
#